data_AF-A0A5S9F330-F1
#
_entry.id   AF-A0A5S9F330-F1
#
_cell.length_a   1.000
_cell.length_b   1.000
_cell.length_c   1.000
_cell.angle_alpha   90.00
_cell.angle_beta   90.00
_cell.angle_gamma   90.00
#
_symmetry.space_group_name_H-M   'P 1'
#
loop_
_entity.id
_entity.type
_entity.pdbx_description
1 polymer ?
#
loop_
_entity_poly.entity_id
_entity_poly.type
_entity_poly.pdbx_seq_one_letter_code
_entity_poly.pdbx_strand_id
1 'polypeptide(L)'
;MFRIFLIFALILTTSFVFCDDDDPIEELGDEVRELLESIEESDEVSENWHKEVRERAEEIQRNLQEILRDAFRERLEDEVEELQERIEEEEEEENEEEVRELRGRIKKIQAALEGDHHKKLRSFIKEYLPEMATILQRLQKENPEEFEETIDNLYEDMEELEELKRENPDMFALAVRAQRHSIRSEILADRYRETKDEALKKQLLESLNIVFDTKIAMQKHEMQHLVRELQELKERLTRKVTNKGKIIQQRFEEMTGQTDFDW
;
A
#
# COMPACT_ATOMS: atom_id res chain seq x y z
N MET A 1 -21.72 -15.63 -0.92
CA MET A 1 -21.26 -16.98 -1.35
C MET A 1 -20.54 -17.01 -2.69
N PHE A 2 -21.15 -16.64 -3.83
CA PHE A 2 -20.51 -16.83 -5.16
C PHE A 2 -19.15 -16.11 -5.36
N ARG A 3 -18.95 -14.93 -4.76
CA ARG A 3 -17.66 -14.21 -4.81
C ARG A 3 -16.56 -14.86 -3.96
N ILE A 4 -16.92 -15.46 -2.82
CA ILE A 4 -15.98 -16.15 -1.93
C ILE A 4 -15.45 -17.41 -2.62
N PHE A 5 -16.31 -18.16 -3.30
CA PHE A 5 -15.90 -19.31 -4.12
C PHE A 5 -14.94 -18.94 -5.26
N LEU A 6 -15.10 -17.76 -5.85
CA LEU A 6 -14.24 -17.26 -6.93
C LEU A 6 -12.85 -16.88 -6.43
N ILE A 7 -12.76 -16.25 -5.24
CA ILE A 7 -11.48 -15.98 -4.57
C ILE A 7 -10.76 -17.30 -4.29
N PHE A 8 -11.49 -18.30 -3.77
CA PHE A 8 -10.94 -19.63 -3.46
C PHE A 8 -10.41 -20.38 -4.69
N ALA A 9 -11.14 -20.34 -5.80
CA ALA A 9 -10.70 -20.92 -7.05
C ALA A 9 -9.44 -20.24 -7.58
N LEU A 10 -9.32 -18.92 -7.40
CA LEU A 10 -8.13 -18.15 -7.78
C LEU A 10 -6.92 -18.58 -6.95
N ILE A 11 -7.05 -18.61 -5.62
CA ILE A 11 -6.00 -19.03 -4.68
C ILE A 11 -5.51 -20.45 -4.99
N LEU A 12 -6.42 -21.42 -5.13
CA LEU A 12 -6.06 -22.80 -5.44
C LEU A 12 -5.34 -22.96 -6.78
N THR A 13 -5.64 -22.11 -7.77
CA THR A 13 -4.94 -22.15 -9.07
C THR A 13 -3.58 -21.47 -9.02
N THR A 14 -3.39 -20.45 -8.18
CA THR A 14 -2.13 -19.71 -8.07
C THR A 14 -1.13 -20.43 -7.18
N SER A 15 -1.55 -21.04 -6.07
CA SER A 15 -0.68 -21.80 -5.18
C SER A 15 -0.03 -23.02 -5.85
N PHE A 16 -0.58 -23.52 -6.96
CA PHE A 16 0.01 -24.67 -7.67
C PHE A 16 1.24 -24.31 -8.53
N VAL A 17 1.50 -23.02 -8.76
CA VAL A 17 2.51 -22.57 -9.73
C VAL A 17 3.81 -22.05 -9.07
N PHE A 18 3.81 -21.74 -7.77
CA PHE A 18 4.86 -20.93 -7.13
C PHE A 18 5.44 -21.50 -5.81
N CYS A 19 5.43 -22.81 -5.56
CA CYS A 19 5.89 -23.35 -4.27
C CYS A 19 7.41 -23.51 -4.16
N ASP A 20 8.05 -22.61 -3.41
CA ASP A 20 9.26 -22.85 -2.61
C ASP A 20 8.95 -22.57 -1.12
N ASP A 21 9.66 -23.23 -0.19
CA ASP A 21 9.26 -23.51 1.21
C ASP A 21 9.09 -22.30 2.21
N ASP A 22 9.18 -21.04 1.78
CA ASP A 22 8.99 -19.83 2.63
C ASP A 22 7.98 -18.87 1.97
N ASP A 23 6.79 -19.37 1.63
CA ASP A 23 5.87 -18.71 0.70
C ASP A 23 4.83 -17.84 1.42
N PRO A 24 4.77 -16.51 1.22
CA PRO A 24 3.70 -15.63 1.76
C PRO A 24 2.28 -16.06 1.31
N ILE A 25 2.19 -16.96 0.32
CA ILE A 25 0.96 -17.63 -0.08
C ILE A 25 0.42 -18.59 1.01
N GLU A 26 1.28 -19.22 1.81
CA GLU A 26 0.87 -20.13 2.89
C GLU A 26 0.17 -19.36 4.02
N GLU A 27 0.73 -18.21 4.42
CA GLU A 27 0.14 -17.31 5.44
C GLU A 27 -1.26 -16.82 5.03
N LEU A 28 -1.43 -16.39 3.77
CA LEU A 28 -2.76 -16.06 3.23
C LEU A 28 -3.71 -17.26 3.17
N GLY A 29 -3.18 -18.45 2.89
CA GLY A 29 -3.94 -19.69 2.91
C GLY A 29 -4.54 -19.98 4.29
N ASP A 30 -3.76 -19.72 5.34
CA ASP A 30 -4.18 -19.85 6.74
C ASP A 30 -5.19 -18.76 7.13
N GLU A 31 -4.99 -17.49 6.74
CA GLU A 31 -5.97 -16.42 6.98
C GLU A 31 -7.33 -16.71 6.33
N VAL A 32 -7.31 -17.23 5.11
CA VAL A 32 -8.52 -17.64 4.39
C VAL A 32 -9.20 -18.79 5.10
N ARG A 33 -8.44 -19.77 5.60
CA ARG A 33 -8.98 -20.91 6.35
C ARG A 33 -9.65 -20.44 7.63
N GLU A 34 -8.99 -19.56 8.39
CA GLU A 34 -9.55 -18.97 9.61
C GLU A 34 -10.84 -18.17 9.31
N LEU A 35 -10.84 -17.39 8.23
CA LEU A 35 -12.05 -16.66 7.80
C LEU A 35 -13.20 -17.63 7.45
N LEU A 36 -12.92 -18.77 6.82
CA LEU A 36 -13.93 -19.77 6.53
C LEU A 36 -14.44 -20.47 7.78
N GLU A 37 -13.57 -20.84 8.70
CA GLU A 37 -13.97 -21.41 10.00
C GLU A 37 -14.89 -20.44 10.76
N SER A 38 -14.56 -19.15 10.76
CA SER A 38 -15.42 -18.11 11.35
C SER A 38 -16.79 -17.97 10.67
N ILE A 39 -16.90 -18.34 9.39
CA ILE A 39 -18.15 -18.36 8.62
C ILE A 39 -18.99 -19.59 8.95
N GLU A 40 -18.35 -20.73 9.19
CA GLU A 40 -19.05 -21.97 9.56
C GLU A 40 -19.56 -21.95 11.01
N GLU A 41 -18.83 -21.31 11.93
CA GLU A 41 -19.19 -21.25 13.35
C GLU A 41 -20.27 -20.19 13.70
N SER A 42 -20.60 -19.30 12.78
CA SER A 42 -21.51 -18.18 13.04
C SER A 42 -22.99 -18.56 12.84
N ASP A 43 -23.67 -18.97 13.91
CA ASP A 43 -25.10 -19.32 13.92
C ASP A 43 -26.03 -18.09 13.76
N GLU A 44 -25.55 -16.88 14.09
CA GLU A 44 -26.31 -15.63 14.01
C GLU A 44 -25.64 -14.61 13.08
N VAL A 45 -26.14 -14.57 11.85
CA VAL A 45 -25.66 -13.68 10.80
C VAL A 45 -26.12 -12.24 11.07
N SER A 46 -25.31 -11.49 11.83
CA SER A 46 -25.53 -10.05 12.00
C SER A 46 -25.03 -9.25 10.79
N GLU A 47 -25.64 -8.09 10.52
CA GLU A 47 -25.17 -7.18 9.46
C GLU A 47 -23.71 -6.74 9.67
N ASN A 48 -23.28 -6.62 10.93
CA ASN A 48 -21.89 -6.28 11.28
C ASN A 48 -20.93 -7.40 10.89
N TRP A 49 -21.30 -8.66 11.14
CA TRP A 49 -20.47 -9.81 10.80
C TRP A 49 -20.27 -9.94 9.28
N HIS A 50 -21.32 -9.69 8.49
CA HIS A 50 -21.20 -9.65 7.03
C HIS A 50 -20.28 -8.54 6.51
N LYS A 51 -20.27 -7.40 7.19
CA LYS A 51 -19.38 -6.29 6.86
C LYS A 51 -17.93 -6.68 7.14
N GLU A 52 -17.65 -7.23 8.31
CA GLU A 52 -16.30 -7.67 8.71
C GLU A 52 -15.74 -8.75 7.78
N VAL A 53 -16.52 -9.79 7.48
CA VAL A 53 -16.11 -10.84 6.53
C VAL A 53 -15.84 -10.26 5.13
N ARG A 54 -16.64 -9.28 4.69
CA ARG A 54 -16.40 -8.64 3.40
C ARG A 54 -15.10 -7.84 3.41
N GLU A 55 -14.87 -7.04 4.45
CA GLU A 55 -13.66 -6.23 4.58
C GLU A 55 -12.41 -7.13 4.60
N ARG A 56 -12.42 -8.20 5.40
CA ARG A 56 -11.29 -9.15 5.48
C ARG A 56 -11.10 -9.93 4.17
N ALA A 57 -12.16 -10.28 3.45
CA ALA A 57 -12.03 -10.90 2.13
C ALA A 57 -11.47 -9.93 1.06
N GLU A 58 -11.83 -8.66 1.10
CA GLU A 58 -11.29 -7.62 0.22
C GLU A 58 -9.81 -7.33 0.53
N GLU A 59 -9.41 -7.44 1.80
CA GLU A 59 -8.02 -7.35 2.26
C GLU A 59 -7.19 -8.52 1.74
N ILE A 60 -7.61 -9.77 2.00
CA ILE A 60 -6.96 -10.98 1.47
C ILE A 60 -6.79 -10.92 -0.05
N GLN A 61 -7.84 -10.52 -0.77
CA GLN A 61 -7.77 -10.41 -2.23
C GLN A 61 -6.70 -9.39 -2.67
N ARG A 62 -6.53 -8.31 -1.93
CA ARG A 62 -5.53 -7.28 -2.23
C ARG A 62 -4.12 -7.78 -1.97
N ASN A 63 -3.89 -8.39 -0.80
CA ASN A 63 -2.60 -8.96 -0.43
C ASN A 63 -2.17 -10.03 -1.45
N LEU A 64 -3.12 -10.87 -1.90
CA LEU A 64 -2.87 -11.83 -2.97
C LEU A 64 -2.48 -11.15 -4.30
N GLN A 65 -3.17 -10.07 -4.67
CA GLN A 65 -2.84 -9.32 -5.89
C GLN A 65 -1.46 -8.65 -5.82
N GLU A 66 -1.05 -8.22 -4.63
CA GLU A 66 0.25 -7.63 -4.35
C GLU A 66 1.35 -8.69 -4.46
N ILE A 67 1.22 -9.81 -3.75
CA ILE A 67 2.16 -10.94 -3.84
C ILE A 67 2.30 -11.44 -5.28
N LEU A 68 1.18 -11.60 -6.00
CA LEU A 68 1.24 -12.01 -7.41
C LEU A 68 1.92 -10.97 -8.30
N ARG A 69 1.77 -9.69 -8.00
CA ARG A 69 2.45 -8.62 -8.74
C ARG A 69 3.95 -8.64 -8.45
N ASP A 70 4.34 -8.83 -7.21
CA ASP A 70 5.75 -8.85 -6.81
C ASP A 70 6.46 -10.11 -7.29
N ALA A 71 5.85 -11.29 -7.17
CA ALA A 71 6.38 -12.52 -7.75
C ALA A 71 6.48 -12.44 -9.28
N PHE A 72 5.52 -11.77 -9.94
CA PHE A 72 5.62 -11.52 -11.39
C PHE A 72 6.73 -10.52 -11.73
N ARG A 73 6.94 -9.50 -10.89
CA ARG A 73 8.02 -8.52 -11.04
C ARG A 73 9.38 -9.19 -10.90
N GLU A 74 9.61 -9.92 -9.81
CA GLU A 74 10.84 -10.67 -9.53
C GLU A 74 11.19 -11.59 -10.70
N ARG A 75 10.21 -12.37 -11.17
CA ARG A 75 10.41 -13.23 -12.35
C ARG A 75 10.82 -12.47 -13.62
N LEU A 76 10.28 -11.27 -13.83
CA LEU A 76 10.67 -10.45 -14.98
C LEU A 76 12.05 -9.82 -14.79
N GLU A 77 12.43 -9.49 -13.56
CA GLU A 77 13.76 -9.01 -13.21
C GLU A 77 14.81 -10.12 -13.42
N ASP A 78 14.53 -11.34 -12.97
CA ASP A 78 15.34 -12.53 -13.24
C ASP A 78 15.50 -12.79 -14.75
N GLU A 79 14.40 -12.71 -15.52
CA GLU A 79 14.49 -12.85 -16.99
C GLU A 79 15.35 -11.73 -17.60
N VAL A 80 15.31 -10.52 -17.06
CA VAL A 80 16.19 -9.43 -17.54
C VAL A 80 17.65 -9.72 -17.22
N GLU A 81 17.97 -10.19 -16.01
CA GLU A 81 19.33 -10.56 -15.61
C GLU A 81 19.88 -11.70 -16.49
N GLU A 82 19.14 -12.79 -16.67
CA GLU A 82 19.52 -13.90 -17.56
C GLU A 82 19.75 -13.42 -19.01
N LEU A 83 18.91 -12.51 -19.51
CA LEU A 83 19.07 -11.94 -20.85
C LEU A 83 20.28 -11.01 -20.95
N GLN A 84 20.68 -10.33 -19.87
CA GLN A 84 21.87 -9.50 -19.82
C GLN A 84 23.14 -10.36 -19.85
N GLU A 85 23.20 -11.42 -19.05
CA GLU A 85 24.31 -12.38 -19.07
C GLU A 85 24.49 -12.99 -20.48
N ARG A 86 23.38 -13.38 -21.13
CA ARG A 86 23.42 -13.89 -22.51
C ARG A 86 23.90 -12.85 -23.53
N ILE A 87 23.61 -11.56 -23.33
CA ILE A 87 24.13 -10.50 -24.20
C ILE A 87 25.65 -10.42 -24.07
N GLU A 88 26.19 -10.52 -22.85
CA GLU A 88 27.63 -10.48 -22.62
C GLU A 88 28.33 -11.65 -23.32
N GLU A 89 27.78 -12.87 -23.21
CA GLU A 89 28.29 -14.07 -23.91
C GLU A 89 28.28 -13.89 -25.45
N GLU A 90 27.16 -13.46 -26.03
CA GLU A 90 27.03 -13.30 -27.49
C GLU A 90 27.85 -12.12 -28.06
N GLU A 91 28.12 -11.10 -27.24
CA GLU A 91 29.05 -10.03 -27.58
C GLU A 91 30.49 -10.54 -27.70
N GLU A 92 30.91 -11.52 -26.87
CA GLU A 92 32.22 -12.17 -26.99
C GLU A 92 32.32 -13.04 -28.26
N GLU A 93 31.20 -13.61 -28.72
CA GLU A 93 31.12 -14.42 -29.94
C GLU A 93 30.94 -13.60 -31.24
N GLU A 94 30.91 -12.26 -31.14
CA GLU A 94 30.69 -11.31 -32.25
C GLU A 94 29.33 -11.51 -32.98
N ASN A 95 28.30 -12.03 -32.30
CA ASN A 95 26.97 -12.29 -32.87
C ASN A 95 26.02 -11.08 -32.77
N GLU A 96 26.25 -10.05 -33.60
CA GLU A 96 25.51 -8.78 -33.55
C GLU A 96 23.98 -8.91 -33.77
N GLU A 97 23.51 -9.96 -34.46
CA GLU A 97 22.09 -10.15 -34.71
C GLU A 97 21.34 -10.63 -33.46
N GLU A 98 21.90 -11.60 -32.74
CA GLU A 98 21.32 -12.12 -31.50
C GLU A 98 21.33 -11.06 -30.39
N VAL A 99 22.45 -10.35 -30.20
CA VAL A 99 22.53 -9.23 -29.24
C VAL A 99 21.44 -8.19 -29.49
N ARG A 100 21.14 -7.88 -30.76
CA ARG A 100 20.07 -6.94 -31.12
C ARG A 100 18.69 -7.47 -30.72
N GLU A 101 18.44 -8.77 -30.91
CA GLU A 101 17.18 -9.42 -30.52
C GLU A 101 17.01 -9.43 -29.00
N LEU A 102 18.05 -9.84 -28.25
CA LEU A 102 18.04 -9.90 -26.79
C LEU A 102 17.79 -8.52 -26.17
N ARG A 103 18.51 -7.48 -26.63
CA ARG A 103 18.24 -6.09 -26.21
C ARG A 103 16.81 -5.64 -26.52
N GLY A 104 16.26 -6.12 -27.64
CA GLY A 104 14.86 -5.89 -28.01
C GLY A 104 13.86 -6.57 -27.06
N ARG A 105 14.20 -7.74 -26.50
CA ARG A 105 13.40 -8.44 -25.47
C ARG A 105 13.49 -7.73 -24.12
N ILE A 106 14.69 -7.40 -23.64
CA ILE A 106 14.88 -6.64 -22.39
C ILE A 106 14.05 -5.36 -22.39
N LYS A 107 14.13 -4.58 -23.49
CA LYS A 107 13.36 -3.34 -23.62
C LYS A 107 11.83 -3.55 -23.53
N LYS A 108 11.31 -4.69 -23.99
CA LYS A 108 9.88 -5.01 -23.87
C LYS A 108 9.50 -5.39 -22.45
N ILE A 109 10.37 -6.13 -21.75
CA ILE A 109 10.16 -6.53 -20.36
C ILE A 109 10.20 -5.30 -19.45
N GLN A 110 11.23 -4.46 -19.58
CA GLN A 110 11.34 -3.19 -18.87
C GLN A 110 10.13 -2.29 -19.12
N ALA A 111 9.67 -2.17 -20.36
CA ALA A 111 8.45 -1.41 -20.66
C ALA A 111 7.17 -2.00 -20.03
N ALA A 112 7.13 -3.31 -19.80
CA ALA A 112 6.02 -3.95 -19.09
C ALA A 112 6.07 -3.67 -17.58
N LEU A 113 7.27 -3.74 -16.99
CA LEU A 113 7.54 -3.40 -15.58
C LEU A 113 7.21 -1.93 -15.27
N GLU A 114 7.74 -1.01 -16.08
CA GLU A 114 7.51 0.43 -15.93
C GLU A 114 6.05 0.83 -16.25
N GLY A 115 5.37 0.05 -17.09
CA GLY A 115 4.11 0.44 -17.72
C GLY A 115 2.93 0.63 -16.77
N ASP A 116 2.82 -0.18 -15.71
CA ASP A 116 1.67 -0.12 -14.79
C ASP A 116 1.90 0.90 -13.65
N HIS A 117 3.08 0.86 -13.01
CA HIS A 117 3.42 1.79 -11.92
C HIS A 117 3.48 3.24 -12.42
N HIS A 118 4.17 3.51 -13.52
CA HIS A 118 4.26 4.87 -14.05
C HIS A 118 2.89 5.38 -14.49
N LYS A 119 2.01 4.52 -14.98
CA LYS A 119 0.66 4.92 -15.38
C LYS A 119 -0.21 5.25 -14.17
N LYS A 120 -0.19 4.41 -13.14
CA LYS A 120 -0.89 4.63 -11.87
C LYS A 120 -0.40 5.94 -11.23
N LEU A 121 0.90 6.09 -11.07
CA LEU A 121 1.52 7.29 -10.53
C LEU A 121 1.19 8.55 -11.35
N ARG A 122 1.31 8.51 -12.68
CA ARG A 122 0.95 9.67 -13.54
C ARG A 122 -0.51 10.07 -13.36
N SER A 123 -1.42 9.10 -13.21
CA SER A 123 -2.83 9.39 -12.98
C SER A 123 -3.06 10.05 -11.61
N PHE A 124 -2.41 9.52 -10.57
CA PHE A 124 -2.45 10.06 -9.22
C PHE A 124 -1.90 11.48 -9.15
N ILE A 125 -0.70 11.71 -9.71
CA ILE A 125 -0.06 13.04 -9.74
C ILE A 125 -0.94 14.03 -10.50
N LYS A 126 -1.54 13.64 -11.62
CA LYS A 126 -2.43 14.52 -12.39
C LYS A 126 -3.67 14.93 -11.60
N GLU A 127 -4.22 14.03 -10.81
CA GLU A 127 -5.42 14.28 -10.01
C GLU A 127 -5.11 15.12 -8.76
N TYR A 128 -4.07 14.75 -8.01
CA TYR A 128 -3.83 15.30 -6.68
C TYR A 128 -2.72 16.35 -6.64
N LEU A 129 -1.67 16.21 -7.46
CA LEU A 129 -0.42 16.98 -7.41
C LEU A 129 -0.02 17.55 -8.79
N PRO A 130 -0.87 18.36 -9.44
CA PRO A 130 -0.62 18.80 -10.82
C PRO A 130 0.66 19.65 -11.00
N GLU A 131 1.11 20.34 -9.95
CA GLU A 131 2.37 21.09 -9.99
C GLU A 131 3.58 20.14 -10.07
N MET A 132 3.53 18.98 -9.41
CA MET A 132 4.56 17.94 -9.50
C MET A 132 4.69 17.36 -10.92
N ALA A 133 3.57 17.20 -11.63
CA ALA A 133 3.61 16.76 -13.03
C ALA A 133 4.47 17.68 -13.90
N THR A 134 4.49 18.98 -13.60
CA THR A 134 5.30 19.95 -14.33
C THR A 134 6.78 19.83 -13.97
N ILE A 135 7.09 19.59 -12.69
CA ILE A 135 8.46 19.34 -12.22
C ILE A 135 9.03 18.10 -12.88
N LEU A 136 8.29 16.98 -12.83
CA LEU A 136 8.70 15.71 -13.42
C LEU A 136 8.96 15.81 -14.93
N GLN A 137 8.13 16.55 -15.67
CA GLN A 137 8.36 16.77 -17.11
C GLN A 137 9.64 17.55 -17.42
N ARG A 138 10.04 18.46 -16.52
CA ARG A 138 11.31 19.19 -16.63
C ARG A 138 12.48 18.28 -16.27
N LEU A 139 12.37 17.59 -15.13
CA LEU A 139 13.39 16.68 -14.62
C LEU A 139 13.72 15.59 -15.62
N GLN A 140 12.71 14.98 -16.24
CA GLN A 140 12.88 13.99 -17.31
C GLN A 140 13.76 14.49 -18.48
N LYS A 141 13.77 15.79 -18.77
CA LYS A 141 14.57 16.37 -19.87
C LYS A 141 15.96 16.82 -19.41
N GLU A 142 16.05 17.34 -18.20
CA GLU A 142 17.27 17.97 -17.66
C GLU A 142 18.18 16.94 -16.99
N ASN A 143 17.59 16.01 -16.23
CA ASN A 143 18.29 14.97 -15.49
C ASN A 143 17.45 13.67 -15.40
N PRO A 144 17.57 12.77 -16.39
CA PRO A 144 16.79 11.52 -16.42
C PRO A 144 17.06 10.59 -15.24
N GLU A 145 18.28 10.57 -14.70
CA GLU A 145 18.64 9.71 -13.56
C GLU A 145 17.89 10.14 -12.29
N GLU A 146 17.94 11.44 -11.97
CA GLU A 146 17.18 12.02 -10.84
C GLU A 146 15.66 11.91 -11.07
N PHE A 147 15.21 11.89 -12.33
CA PHE A 147 13.81 11.64 -12.66
C PHE A 147 13.35 10.24 -12.26
N GLU A 148 14.12 9.19 -12.60
CA GLU A 148 13.76 7.82 -12.22
C GLU A 148 13.75 7.69 -10.68
N GLU A 149 14.79 8.17 -9.98
CA GLU A 149 14.83 8.17 -8.51
C GLU A 149 13.63 8.91 -7.89
N THR A 150 13.24 10.06 -8.47
CA THR A 150 12.08 10.81 -7.99
C THR A 150 10.77 10.07 -8.24
N ILE A 151 10.65 9.33 -9.35
CA ILE A 151 9.46 8.53 -9.67
C ILE A 151 9.28 7.39 -8.68
N ASP A 152 10.35 6.69 -8.33
CA ASP A 152 10.31 5.59 -7.37
C ASP A 152 9.88 6.08 -5.99
N ASN A 153 10.52 7.14 -5.47
CA ASN A 153 10.13 7.75 -4.19
C ASN A 153 8.67 8.25 -4.20
N LEU A 154 8.20 8.85 -5.30
CA LEU A 154 6.82 9.31 -5.42
C LEU A 154 5.82 8.16 -5.54
N TYR A 155 6.25 6.99 -5.99
CA TYR A 155 5.42 5.80 -6.05
C TYR A 155 5.16 5.27 -4.63
N GLU A 156 6.19 5.19 -3.79
CA GLU A 156 6.06 4.84 -2.36
C GLU A 156 5.11 5.81 -1.65
N ASP A 157 5.35 7.12 -1.76
CA ASP A 157 4.47 8.17 -1.21
C ASP A 157 3.00 8.01 -1.68
N MET A 158 2.81 7.62 -2.95
CA MET A 158 1.47 7.40 -3.51
C MET A 158 0.78 6.21 -2.84
N GLU A 159 1.49 5.09 -2.63
CA GLU A 159 0.92 3.89 -2.01
C GLU A 159 0.51 4.16 -0.56
N GLU A 160 1.36 4.85 0.21
CA GLU A 160 1.02 5.31 1.56
C GLU A 160 -0.24 6.19 1.57
N LEU A 161 -0.35 7.12 0.61
CA LEU A 161 -1.54 7.98 0.50
C LEU A 161 -2.79 7.20 0.06
N GLU A 162 -2.67 6.20 -0.81
CA GLU A 162 -3.79 5.35 -1.21
C GLU A 162 -4.27 4.43 -0.08
N GLU A 163 -3.36 3.96 0.77
CA GLU A 163 -3.71 3.29 2.02
C GLU A 163 -4.44 4.22 2.98
N LEU A 164 -3.86 5.39 3.25
CA LEU A 164 -4.47 6.41 4.09
C LEU A 164 -5.87 6.82 3.60
N LYS A 165 -6.08 6.86 2.28
CA LYS A 165 -7.40 7.14 1.67
C LYS A 165 -8.45 6.10 2.02
N ARG A 166 -8.05 4.83 2.17
CA ARG A 166 -8.94 3.71 2.53
C ARG A 166 -9.28 3.74 4.01
N GLU A 167 -8.26 3.87 4.85
CA GLU A 167 -8.42 3.79 6.31
C GLU A 167 -9.04 5.05 6.89
N ASN A 168 -8.61 6.22 6.40
CA ASN A 168 -8.95 7.50 6.98
C ASN A 168 -9.05 8.60 5.90
N PRO A 169 -10.20 8.66 5.18
CA PRO A 169 -10.41 9.59 4.07
C PRO A 169 -10.22 11.08 4.44
N ASP A 170 -10.56 11.46 5.68
CA ASP A 170 -10.38 12.82 6.19
C ASP A 170 -8.90 13.18 6.33
N MET A 171 -8.11 12.24 6.86
CA MET A 171 -6.66 12.39 6.98
C MET A 171 -5.96 12.39 5.63
N PHE A 172 -6.41 11.56 4.67
CA PHE A 172 -5.95 11.61 3.28
C PHE A 172 -6.14 12.99 2.65
N ALA A 173 -7.34 13.59 2.80
CA ALA A 173 -7.61 14.92 2.26
C ALA A 173 -6.68 15.99 2.85
N LEU A 174 -6.34 15.89 4.14
CA LEU A 174 -5.37 16.76 4.79
C LEU A 174 -3.94 16.51 4.29
N ALA A 175 -3.52 15.25 4.16
CA ALA A 175 -2.19 14.88 3.68
C ALA A 175 -1.94 15.37 2.25
N VAL A 176 -2.87 15.12 1.33
CA VAL A 176 -2.79 15.63 -0.07
C VAL A 176 -2.74 17.14 -0.11
N ARG A 177 -3.52 17.83 0.74
CA ARG A 177 -3.49 19.28 0.83
C ARG A 177 -2.12 19.78 1.31
N ALA A 178 -1.56 19.16 2.34
CA ALA A 178 -0.23 19.50 2.86
C ALA A 178 0.83 19.32 1.77
N GLN A 179 0.83 18.17 1.08
CA GLN A 179 1.79 17.84 0.03
C GLN A 179 1.72 18.83 -1.13
N ARG A 180 0.50 19.13 -1.61
CA ARG A 180 0.27 20.12 -2.68
C ARG A 180 0.84 21.49 -2.33
N HIS A 181 0.59 21.97 -1.12
CA HIS A 181 1.09 23.28 -0.69
C HIS A 181 2.59 23.29 -0.35
N SER A 182 3.16 22.14 0.01
CA SER A 182 4.61 21.97 0.18
C SER A 182 5.33 22.13 -1.15
N ILE A 183 4.94 21.34 -2.16
CA ILE A 183 5.50 21.41 -3.52
C ILE A 183 5.37 22.83 -4.10
N ARG A 184 4.19 23.43 -3.93
CA ARG A 184 3.96 24.82 -4.36
C ARG A 184 4.90 25.81 -3.68
N SER A 185 5.14 25.63 -2.38
CA SER A 185 6.03 26.50 -1.62
C SER A 185 7.49 26.39 -2.10
N GLU A 186 7.94 25.19 -2.47
CA GLU A 186 9.28 24.98 -3.04
C GLU A 186 9.43 25.66 -4.40
N ILE A 187 8.46 25.46 -5.31
CA ILE A 187 8.44 26.14 -6.61
C ILE A 187 8.46 27.68 -6.44
N LEU A 188 7.64 28.21 -5.53
CA LEU A 188 7.59 29.65 -5.27
C LEU A 188 8.90 30.16 -4.65
N ALA A 189 9.54 29.37 -3.78
CA ALA A 189 10.81 29.72 -3.17
C ALA A 189 11.92 29.80 -4.21
N ASP A 190 12.04 28.83 -5.11
CA ASP A 190 13.03 28.84 -6.19
C ASP A 190 12.85 30.06 -7.10
N ARG A 191 11.63 30.32 -7.57
CA ARG A 191 11.32 31.49 -8.39
C ARG A 191 11.60 32.80 -7.67
N TYR A 192 11.30 32.88 -6.38
CA TYR A 192 11.62 34.06 -5.57
C TYR A 192 13.13 34.24 -5.41
N ARG A 193 13.92 33.16 -5.26
CA ARG A 193 15.39 33.25 -5.17
C ARG A 193 15.97 33.88 -6.44
N GLU A 194 15.44 33.54 -7.61
CA GLU A 194 15.87 34.05 -8.92
C GLU A 194 15.43 35.49 -9.18
N THR A 195 14.15 35.81 -8.94
CA THR A 195 13.55 37.09 -9.37
C THR A 195 13.53 38.17 -8.30
N LYS A 196 13.55 37.78 -7.02
CA LYS A 196 13.32 38.66 -5.86
C LYS A 196 11.98 39.43 -5.90
N ASP A 197 10.97 38.90 -6.57
CA ASP A 197 9.64 39.52 -6.66
C ASP A 197 8.87 39.42 -5.32
N GLU A 198 8.47 40.57 -4.76
CA GLU A 198 7.69 40.64 -3.51
C GLU A 198 6.29 40.00 -3.65
N ALA A 199 5.72 39.92 -4.87
CA ALA A 199 4.47 39.20 -5.08
C ALA A 199 4.63 37.69 -4.85
N LEU A 200 5.74 37.10 -5.28
CA LEU A 200 6.06 35.69 -5.05
C LEU A 200 6.29 35.41 -3.57
N LYS A 201 6.97 36.32 -2.86
CA LYS A 201 7.15 36.21 -1.40
C LYS A 201 5.82 36.17 -0.66
N LYS A 202 4.84 36.99 -1.05
CA LYS A 202 3.50 36.94 -0.44
C LYS A 202 2.82 35.59 -0.68
N GLN A 203 2.87 35.07 -1.90
CA GLN A 203 2.32 33.75 -2.23
C GLN A 203 3.03 32.62 -1.49
N LEU A 204 4.35 32.72 -1.33
CA LEU A 204 5.16 31.76 -0.58
C LEU A 204 4.72 31.72 0.89
N LEU A 205 4.62 32.89 1.53
CA LEU A 205 4.15 33.00 2.92
C LEU A 205 2.73 32.43 3.09
N GLU A 206 1.85 32.68 2.13
CA GLU A 206 0.50 32.12 2.14
C GLU A 206 0.52 30.59 2.04
N SER A 207 1.29 30.01 1.11
CA SER A 207 1.40 28.55 0.99
C SER A 207 1.99 27.91 2.24
N LEU A 208 3.03 28.52 2.83
CA LEU A 208 3.64 28.05 4.08
C LEU A 208 2.67 28.08 5.26
N ASN A 209 1.86 29.14 5.39
CA ASN A 209 0.81 29.19 6.41
C ASN A 209 -0.21 28.06 6.21
N ILE A 210 -0.61 27.78 4.97
CA ILE A 210 -1.55 26.67 4.68
C ILE A 210 -0.93 25.32 5.05
N VAL A 211 0.35 25.08 4.72
CA VAL A 211 1.06 23.85 5.15
C VAL A 211 1.04 23.73 6.67
N PHE A 212 1.38 24.80 7.38
CA PHE A 212 1.43 24.81 8.84
C PHE A 212 0.06 24.55 9.48
N ASP A 213 -0.98 25.25 9.02
CA ASP A 213 -2.35 25.07 9.50
C ASP A 213 -2.87 23.66 9.20
N THR A 214 -2.52 23.09 8.04
CA THR A 214 -2.88 21.71 7.67
C THR A 214 -2.18 20.70 8.58
N LYS A 215 -0.90 20.90 8.89
CA LYS A 215 -0.17 20.05 9.86
C LYS A 215 -0.78 20.13 11.27
N ILE A 216 -1.21 21.31 11.70
CA ILE A 216 -1.95 21.46 12.97
C ILE A 216 -3.27 20.68 12.91
N ALA A 217 -4.00 20.74 11.80
CA ALA A 217 -5.26 20.01 11.63
C ALA A 217 -5.04 18.49 11.67
N MET A 218 -4.01 17.99 10.99
CA MET A 218 -3.58 16.59 11.04
C MET A 218 -3.28 16.15 12.48
N GLN A 219 -2.46 16.91 13.22
CA GLN A 219 -2.14 16.61 14.62
C GLN A 219 -3.38 16.63 15.53
N LYS A 220 -4.33 17.54 15.30
CA LYS A 220 -5.60 17.57 16.03
C LYS A 220 -6.46 16.36 15.73
N HIS A 221 -6.51 15.92 14.47
CA HIS A 221 -7.23 14.72 14.06
C HIS A 221 -6.65 13.49 14.75
N GLU A 222 -5.32 13.35 14.70
CA GLU A 222 -4.59 12.26 15.36
C GLU A 222 -4.83 12.25 16.86
N MET A 223 -4.74 13.40 17.51
CA MET A 223 -5.05 13.52 18.94
C MET A 223 -6.49 13.09 19.25
N GLN A 224 -7.46 13.44 18.41
CA GLN A 224 -8.86 13.01 18.59
C GLN A 224 -9.04 11.49 18.39
N HIS A 225 -8.28 10.89 17.46
CA HIS A 225 -8.24 9.46 17.27
C HIS A 225 -7.71 8.75 18.52
N LEU A 226 -6.52 9.12 18.98
CA LEU A 226 -5.89 8.56 20.18
C LEU A 226 -6.73 8.73 21.45
N VAL A 227 -7.44 9.85 21.59
CA VAL A 227 -8.37 10.06 22.71
C VAL A 227 -9.54 9.06 22.68
N ARG A 228 -10.07 8.74 21.50
CA ARG A 228 -11.13 7.74 21.34
C ARG A 228 -10.62 6.34 21.69
N GLU A 229 -9.48 5.94 21.14
CA GLU A 229 -8.87 4.64 21.44
C GLU A 229 -8.58 4.47 22.94
N LEU A 230 -8.04 5.50 23.57
CA LEU A 230 -7.76 5.50 25.01
C LEU A 230 -9.03 5.34 25.84
N GLN A 231 -10.14 5.96 25.41
CA GLN A 231 -11.43 5.81 26.05
C GLN A 231 -11.96 4.37 25.91
N GLU A 232 -11.88 3.78 24.72
CA GLU A 232 -12.28 2.39 24.48
C GLU A 232 -11.45 1.40 25.31
N LEU A 233 -10.14 1.59 25.38
CA LEU A 233 -9.25 0.76 26.20
C LEU A 233 -9.60 0.86 27.69
N LYS A 234 -9.92 2.06 28.20
CA LYS A 234 -10.40 2.25 29.57
C LYS A 234 -11.70 1.51 29.84
N GLU A 235 -12.63 1.53 28.90
CA GLU A 235 -13.90 0.82 29.03
C GLU A 235 -13.71 -0.70 28.98
N ARG A 236 -12.85 -1.21 28.10
CA ARG A 236 -12.47 -2.65 28.07
C ARG A 236 -11.82 -3.07 29.38
N LEU A 237 -10.89 -2.27 29.91
CA LEU A 237 -10.24 -2.54 31.19
C LEU A 237 -11.25 -2.55 32.34
N THR A 238 -12.15 -1.55 32.39
CA THR A 238 -13.20 -1.47 33.41
C THR A 238 -14.09 -2.70 33.36
N ARG A 239 -14.51 -3.14 32.17
CA ARG A 239 -15.27 -4.39 31.98
C ARG A 239 -14.51 -5.60 32.52
N LYS A 240 -13.21 -5.74 32.23
CA LYS A 240 -12.37 -6.84 32.75
C LYS A 240 -12.25 -6.80 34.28
N VAL A 241 -12.07 -5.62 34.87
CA VAL A 241 -11.99 -5.46 36.32
C VAL A 241 -13.31 -5.82 36.99
N THR A 242 -14.43 -5.32 36.48
CA THR A 242 -15.77 -5.64 37.00
C THR A 242 -16.09 -7.13 36.87
N ASN A 243 -15.67 -7.76 35.77
CA ASN A 243 -15.89 -9.19 35.52
C ASN A 243 -14.78 -10.09 36.07
N LYS A 244 -13.79 -9.56 36.79
CA LYS A 244 -12.62 -10.33 37.26
C LYS A 244 -12.99 -11.62 37.98
N GLY A 245 -13.98 -11.56 38.88
CA GLY A 245 -14.44 -12.74 39.62
C GLY A 245 -15.02 -13.83 38.72
N LYS A 246 -15.84 -13.44 37.73
CA LYS A 246 -16.40 -14.38 36.75
C LYS A 246 -15.32 -15.01 35.88
N ILE A 247 -14.38 -14.21 35.40
CA ILE A 247 -13.25 -14.68 34.58
C ILE A 247 -12.39 -15.68 35.36
N ILE A 248 -12.09 -15.40 36.64
CA ILE A 248 -11.32 -16.31 37.50
C ILE A 248 -12.09 -17.60 37.74
N GLN A 249 -13.40 -17.51 38.03
CA GLN A 249 -14.25 -18.68 38.26
C GLN A 249 -14.32 -19.57 37.01
N GLN A 250 -14.58 -18.99 35.84
CA GLN A 250 -14.60 -19.71 34.57
C GLN A 250 -13.27 -20.42 34.31
N ARG A 251 -12.15 -19.72 34.49
CA ARG A 251 -10.82 -20.32 34.29
C ARG A 251 -10.53 -21.42 35.32
N PHE A 252 -11.04 -21.30 36.54
CA PHE A 252 -10.94 -22.33 37.57
C PHE A 252 -11.74 -23.59 37.19
N GLU A 253 -12.96 -23.43 36.70
CA GLU A 253 -13.82 -24.54 36.23
C GLU A 253 -13.19 -25.28 35.04
N GLU A 254 -12.64 -24.53 34.07
CA GLU A 254 -11.86 -25.07 32.94
C GLU A 254 -10.66 -25.91 33.42
N MET A 255 -9.90 -25.41 34.39
CA MET A 255 -8.71 -26.11 34.91
C MET A 255 -9.04 -27.32 35.81
N THR A 256 -10.20 -27.32 36.46
CA THR A 256 -10.63 -28.42 37.33
C THR A 256 -11.46 -29.48 36.62
N GLY A 257 -11.78 -29.27 35.34
CA GLY A 257 -12.63 -30.17 34.56
C GLY A 257 -14.08 -30.20 35.07
N GLN A 258 -14.52 -29.14 35.75
CA GLN A 258 -15.89 -28.99 36.26
C GLN A 258 -16.83 -28.36 35.23
N THR A 259 -16.29 -27.82 34.14
CA THR A 259 -17.06 -27.52 32.94
C THR A 259 -17.44 -28.83 32.24
N ASP A 260 -18.68 -29.28 32.44
CA ASP A 260 -19.35 -30.20 31.53
C ASP A 260 -19.52 -29.47 30.18
N PHE A 261 -18.50 -29.55 29.32
CA PHE A 261 -18.67 -29.25 27.90
C PHE A 261 -19.45 -30.42 27.29
N ASP A 262 -20.75 -30.23 27.12
CA ASP A 262 -21.54 -31.03 26.17
C ASP A 262 -21.16 -30.50 24.78
N TRP A 263 -20.37 -31.28 24.05
CA TRP A 263 -19.99 -31.04 22.65
C TRP A 263 -21.14 -31.38 21.71
#